data_AF-A0A0C9W303-F1
#
_entry.id   AF-A0A0C9W303-F1
#
_cell.length_a   1.000
_cell.length_b   1.000
_cell.length_c   1.000
_cell.angle_alpha   90.00
_cell.angle_beta   90.00
_cell.angle_gamma   90.00
#
_symmetry.space_group_name_H-M   'P 1'
#
loop_
_entity.id
_entity.type
_entity.pdbx_description
1 polymer ?
#
loop_
_entity_poly.entity_id
_entity_poly.type
_entity_poly.pdbx_seq_one_letter_code
_entity_poly.pdbx_strand_id
1 'polypeptide(L)'
;EAIKHMELGGKSLGIGTSDRLESIYNNPQLYTKAFPWLFPYGLGGLGNERGFKKVPEKHRIRQLLMYHDKRFQRDGAFTLMAFSHMQIKTSTTGGFLLANRSTFDDIVDLITTLDKDIL
;
A
#
# COMPACT_ATOMS: atom_id res chain seq x y z
N GLU A 1 15.82 -15.23 21.95
CA GLU A 1 15.95 -14.42 23.19
C GLU A 1 14.68 -13.67 23.58
N ALA A 2 13.90 -13.11 22.64
CA ALA A 2 12.63 -12.44 22.93
C ALA A 2 11.58 -13.32 23.65
N ILE A 3 11.52 -14.63 23.34
CA ILE A 3 10.56 -15.57 23.95
C ILE A 3 10.82 -15.76 25.46
N LYS A 4 12.10 -15.93 25.85
CA LYS A 4 12.50 -16.05 27.26
C LYS A 4 12.19 -14.79 28.08
N HIS A 5 12.24 -13.60 27.45
CA HIS A 5 11.89 -12.33 28.09
C HIS A 5 10.37 -12.18 28.32
N MET A 6 9.53 -12.78 27.47
CA MET A 6 8.08 -12.81 27.68
C MET A 6 7.67 -13.80 28.77
N GLU A 7 8.34 -14.95 28.87
CA GLU A 7 8.09 -15.96 29.91
C GLU A 7 8.46 -15.48 31.33
N LEU A 8 9.46 -14.60 31.45
CA LEU A 8 9.90 -14.00 32.72
C LEU A 8 9.07 -12.77 33.15
N GLY A 9 7.94 -12.49 32.49
CA GLY A 9 7.09 -11.33 32.80
C GLY A 9 7.70 -9.99 32.40
N GLY A 10 8.63 -9.99 31.44
CA GLY A 10 9.24 -8.77 30.91
C GLY A 10 8.20 -7.88 30.24
N LYS A 11 8.24 -6.58 30.54
CA LYS A 11 7.32 -5.59 29.96
C LYS A 11 7.50 -5.55 28.44
N SER A 12 6.44 -5.87 27.70
CA SER A 12 6.35 -5.64 26.27
C SER A 12 5.51 -4.39 26.01
N LEU A 13 5.95 -3.57 25.06
CA LEU A 13 5.16 -2.43 24.59
C LEU A 13 4.29 -2.91 23.42
N GLY A 14 3.00 -3.07 23.66
CA GLY A 14 2.03 -3.28 22.59
C GLY A 14 1.93 -2.01 21.75
N ILE A 15 2.44 -2.04 20.53
CA ILE A 15 2.20 -0.96 19.56
C ILE A 15 0.81 -1.19 19.00
N GLY A 16 -0.18 -0.45 19.53
CA GLY A 16 -1.54 -0.46 19.00
C GLY A 16 -1.56 0.16 17.62
N THR A 17 -1.87 -0.63 16.59
CA THR A 17 -2.32 -0.11 15.30
C THR A 17 -3.77 0.35 15.41
N SER A 18 -4.13 1.42 14.70
CA SER A 18 -5.53 1.83 14.53
C SER A 18 -6.40 0.63 14.11
N ASP A 19 -7.61 0.52 14.68
CA ASP A 19 -8.59 -0.52 14.33
C ASP A 19 -8.94 -0.52 12.83
N ARG A 20 -8.72 0.63 12.16
CA ARG A 20 -8.93 0.81 10.73
C ARG A 20 -7.61 0.90 9.99
N LEU A 21 -7.44 0.02 9.00
CA LEU A 21 -6.34 0.08 8.04
C LEU A 21 -6.49 1.32 7.13
N GLU A 22 -5.37 2.00 6.88
CA GLU A 22 -5.31 3.14 5.96
C GLU A 22 -5.36 2.65 4.51
N SER A 23 -6.21 3.28 3.69
CA SER A 23 -6.36 2.92 2.28
C SER A 23 -5.13 3.33 1.47
N ILE A 24 -4.69 2.43 0.57
CA ILE A 24 -3.67 2.73 -0.45
C ILE A 24 -4.21 3.59 -1.61
N TYR A 25 -5.54 3.65 -1.76
CA TYR A 25 -6.25 4.40 -2.78
C TYR A 25 -6.70 5.75 -2.23
N ASN A 26 -6.54 6.81 -3.02
CA ASN A 26 -6.99 8.18 -2.71
C ASN A 26 -6.58 8.70 -1.31
N ASN A 27 -5.39 8.32 -0.83
CA ASN A 27 -4.83 8.81 0.43
C ASN A 27 -3.54 9.60 0.20
N PRO A 28 -3.62 10.93 0.04
CA PRO A 28 -2.44 11.74 -0.23
C PRO A 28 -1.42 11.77 0.91
N GLN A 29 -1.88 11.45 2.12
CA GLN A 29 -1.06 11.50 3.34
C GLN A 29 -0.37 10.17 3.65
N LEU A 30 -0.63 9.11 2.89
CA LEU A 30 -0.08 7.79 3.18
C LEU A 30 1.46 7.79 3.19
N TYR A 31 2.07 8.31 2.12
CA TYR A 31 3.53 8.32 1.99
C TYR A 31 4.20 9.34 2.89
N THR A 32 3.53 10.46 3.17
CA THR A 32 4.06 11.52 4.04
C THR A 32 4.08 11.08 5.49
N LYS A 33 3.08 10.31 5.94
CA LYS A 33 3.05 9.66 7.25
C LYS A 33 4.01 8.47 7.35
N ALA A 34 4.11 7.65 6.30
CA ALA A 34 4.95 6.45 6.31
C ALA A 34 6.46 6.76 6.23
N PHE A 35 6.84 7.85 5.54
CA PHE A 35 8.24 8.25 5.37
C PHE A 35 8.47 9.73 5.77
N PRO A 36 8.30 10.12 7.04
CA PRO A 36 8.45 11.52 7.45
C PRO A 36 9.83 12.12 7.14
N TRP A 37 10.88 11.29 7.12
CA TRP A 37 12.24 11.70 6.77
C TRP A 37 12.45 12.01 5.29
N LEU A 38 11.61 11.45 4.40
CA LEU A 38 11.65 11.74 2.96
C LEU A 38 10.75 12.94 2.60
N PHE A 39 9.72 13.19 3.41
CA PHE A 39 8.73 14.24 3.22
C PHE A 39 8.71 15.21 4.41
N PRO A 40 9.66 16.17 4.48
CA PRO A 40 9.64 17.20 5.50
C PRO A 40 8.28 17.90 5.55
N TYR A 41 7.78 18.15 6.76
CA TYR A 41 6.47 18.77 7.04
C TYR A 41 5.25 17.96 6.57
N GLY A 42 5.43 16.70 6.17
CA GLY A 42 4.34 15.86 5.70
C GLY A 42 3.74 16.33 4.36
N LEU A 43 4.53 17.03 3.54
CA LEU A 43 4.09 17.60 2.26
C LEU A 43 4.70 16.87 1.07
N GLY A 44 4.01 16.91 -0.08
CA GLY A 44 4.55 16.42 -1.34
C GLY A 44 4.37 14.92 -1.60
N GLY A 45 3.49 14.26 -0.84
CA GLY A 45 3.05 12.88 -1.08
C GLY A 45 2.41 12.64 -2.45
N LEU A 46 2.07 11.38 -2.72
CA LEU A 46 1.36 10.99 -3.93
C LEU A 46 -0.07 11.55 -3.90
N GLY A 47 -0.62 11.94 -5.06
CA GLY A 47 -1.99 12.46 -5.12
C GLY A 47 -2.19 13.81 -4.41
N ASN A 48 -1.14 14.57 -4.16
CA ASN A 48 -1.27 15.92 -3.58
C ASN A 48 -2.05 16.85 -4.53
N GLU A 49 -3.21 17.32 -4.08
CA GLU A 49 -4.10 18.22 -4.83
C GLU A 49 -3.72 19.70 -4.68
N ARG A 50 -2.84 20.04 -3.74
CA ARG A 50 -2.43 21.43 -3.46
C ARG A 50 -1.44 22.00 -4.49
N GLY A 51 -1.08 21.23 -5.52
CA GLY A 51 -0.17 21.67 -6.57
C GLY A 51 -0.90 22.44 -7.69
N PHE A 52 -0.15 23.22 -8.47
CA PHE A 52 -0.69 23.97 -9.62
C PHE A 52 -1.37 23.09 -10.67
N LYS A 53 -0.94 21.83 -10.82
CA LYS A 53 -1.50 20.84 -11.74
C LYS A 53 -1.58 19.49 -11.07
N LYS A 54 -2.65 18.74 -11.37
CA LYS A 54 -2.79 17.35 -10.95
C LYS A 54 -1.77 16.50 -11.72
N VAL A 55 -0.86 15.87 -10.99
CA VAL A 55 0.16 14.98 -11.55
C VAL A 55 -0.29 13.53 -11.37
N PRO A 56 -0.32 12.70 -12.43
CA PRO A 56 -0.61 11.28 -12.31
C PRO A 56 0.37 10.58 -11.36
N GLU A 57 -0.12 9.63 -10.57
CA GLU A 57 0.67 8.97 -9.52
C GLU A 57 1.99 8.38 -10.04
N LYS A 58 1.95 7.68 -11.19
CA LYS A 58 3.14 7.12 -11.85
C LYS A 58 4.19 8.19 -12.18
N HIS A 59 3.76 9.35 -12.66
CA HIS A 59 4.67 10.47 -12.95
C HIS A 59 5.24 11.05 -11.67
N ARG A 60 4.43 11.16 -10.61
CA ARG A 60 4.89 11.64 -9.31
C ARG A 60 5.92 10.71 -8.68
N ILE A 61 5.69 9.40 -8.70
CA ILE A 61 6.66 8.40 -8.22
C ILE A 61 7.97 8.52 -9.01
N ARG A 62 7.91 8.64 -10.34
CA ARG A 62 9.11 8.86 -11.17
C ARG A 62 9.87 10.13 -10.77
N GLN A 63 9.16 11.23 -10.53
CA GLN A 63 9.80 12.48 -10.06
C GLN A 63 10.47 12.33 -8.69
N LEU A 64 9.85 11.59 -7.77
CA LEU A 64 10.44 11.31 -6.45
C LEU A 64 11.70 10.45 -6.57
N LEU A 65 11.66 9.39 -7.38
CA LEU A 65 12.83 8.55 -7.63
C LEU A 65 13.97 9.31 -8.32
N MET A 66 13.64 10.25 -9.21
CA MET A 66 14.59 11.11 -9.92
C MET A 66 14.90 12.42 -9.18
N TYR A 67 14.58 12.51 -7.90
CA TYR A 67 14.83 13.71 -7.10
C TYR A 67 16.34 13.98 -6.99
N HIS A 68 16.71 15.26 -6.92
CA HIS A 68 18.09 15.74 -7.08
C HIS A 68 19.12 15.03 -6.21
N ASP A 69 18.82 14.82 -4.92
CA ASP A 69 19.72 14.20 -3.94
C ASP A 69 19.65 12.66 -3.91
N LYS A 70 18.81 12.04 -4.76
CA LYS A 70 18.54 10.60 -4.84
C LYS A 70 18.09 9.95 -3.52
N ARG A 71 17.63 10.72 -2.52
CA ARG A 71 17.26 10.17 -1.21
C ARG A 71 16.15 9.12 -1.30
N PHE A 72 15.16 9.36 -2.15
CA PHE A 72 14.06 8.43 -2.40
C PHE A 72 14.51 7.17 -3.13
N GLN A 73 15.52 7.27 -3.99
CA GLN A 73 16.09 6.12 -4.70
C GLN A 73 16.97 5.26 -3.78
N ARG A 74 17.68 5.88 -2.85
CA ARG A 74 18.55 5.19 -1.87
C ARG A 74 17.76 4.53 -0.75
N ASP A 75 16.55 5.01 -0.46
CA ASP A 75 15.66 4.39 0.50
C ASP A 75 14.99 3.13 -0.11
N GLY A 76 15.48 1.95 0.30
CA GLY A 76 14.99 0.67 -0.19
C GLY A 76 13.54 0.39 0.22
N ALA A 77 13.12 0.86 1.40
CA ALA A 77 11.76 0.67 1.89
C ALA A 77 10.76 1.49 1.06
N PHE A 78 11.10 2.74 0.74
CA PHE A 78 10.31 3.58 -0.14
C PHE A 78 10.18 2.96 -1.54
N THR A 79 11.29 2.53 -2.13
CA THR A 79 11.30 1.96 -3.49
C THR A 79 10.45 0.69 -3.56
N LEU A 80 10.61 -0.22 -2.60
CA LEU A 80 9.82 -1.44 -2.52
C LEU A 80 8.32 -1.14 -2.34
N MET A 81 7.98 -0.26 -1.39
CA MET A 81 6.58 0.09 -1.12
C MET A 81 5.93 0.78 -2.32
N ALA A 82 6.62 1.72 -2.96
CA ALA A 82 6.13 2.39 -4.16
C ALA A 82 5.90 1.40 -5.31
N PHE A 83 6.81 0.45 -5.51
CA PHE A 83 6.67 -0.59 -6.51
C PHE A 83 5.51 -1.55 -6.21
N SER A 84 5.39 -2.04 -4.98
CA SER A 84 4.28 -2.91 -4.57
C SER A 84 2.94 -2.22 -4.73
N HIS A 85 2.81 -0.96 -4.30
CA HIS A 85 1.57 -0.21 -4.49
C HIS A 85 1.24 0.02 -5.96
N MET A 86 2.22 0.30 -6.83
CA MET A 86 1.99 0.39 -8.27
C MET A 86 1.50 -0.94 -8.85
N GLN A 87 2.12 -2.06 -8.45
CA GLN A 87 1.70 -3.39 -8.90
C GLN A 87 0.27 -3.71 -8.45
N ILE A 88 -0.04 -3.53 -7.17
CA ILE A 88 -1.39 -3.78 -6.64
C ILE A 88 -2.41 -2.95 -7.41
N LYS A 89 -2.19 -1.64 -7.55
CA LYS A 89 -3.12 -0.74 -8.26
C LYS A 89 -3.31 -1.14 -9.73
N THR A 90 -2.25 -1.59 -10.41
CA THR A 90 -2.31 -2.02 -11.81
C THR A 90 -3.01 -3.37 -11.95
N SER A 91 -2.71 -4.33 -11.07
CA SER A 91 -3.30 -5.68 -11.08
C SER A 91 -4.77 -5.67 -10.66
N THR A 92 -5.18 -4.80 -9.73
CA THR A 92 -6.58 -4.64 -9.35
C THR A 92 -7.44 -4.21 -10.54
N THR A 93 -6.91 -3.42 -11.48
CA THR A 93 -7.62 -3.12 -12.74
C THR A 93 -7.84 -4.37 -13.58
N GLY A 94 -6.84 -5.26 -13.68
CA GLY A 94 -6.96 -6.53 -14.41
C GLY A 94 -8.00 -7.49 -13.80
N GLY A 95 -7.99 -7.64 -12.47
CA GLY A 95 -8.98 -8.45 -11.75
C GLY A 95 -10.40 -7.88 -11.83
N PHE A 96 -10.55 -6.55 -11.74
CA PHE A 96 -11.84 -5.87 -11.91
C PHE A 96 -12.42 -6.04 -13.32
N LEU A 97 -11.57 -6.00 -14.36
CA LEU A 97 -11.98 -6.23 -15.74
C LEU A 97 -12.34 -7.70 -16.01
N LEU A 98 -11.64 -8.65 -15.37
CA LEU A 98 -11.97 -10.08 -15.44
C LEU A 98 -13.30 -10.40 -14.75
N ALA A 99 -13.56 -9.80 -13.58
CA ALA A 99 -14.84 -9.93 -12.88
C ALA A 99 -16.00 -9.20 -13.60
N ASN A 100 -15.76 -8.09 -14.30
CA ASN A 100 -16.84 -7.39 -15.02
C ASN A 100 -17.30 -8.08 -16.31
N ARG A 101 -16.62 -9.13 -16.78
CA ARG A 101 -16.93 -9.75 -18.06
C ARG A 101 -17.87 -10.93 -17.86
N SER A 102 -19.17 -10.69 -17.69
CA SER A 102 -20.30 -11.65 -17.87
C SER A 102 -20.26 -13.03 -17.20
N THR A 103 -19.16 -13.41 -16.55
CA THR A 103 -18.85 -14.76 -16.05
C THR A 103 -18.61 -14.74 -14.55
N PHE A 104 -18.76 -13.58 -13.91
CA PHE A 104 -18.62 -13.45 -12.46
C PHE A 104 -19.74 -14.17 -11.71
N ASP A 105 -20.98 -14.04 -12.19
CA ASP A 105 -22.11 -14.76 -11.61
C ASP A 105 -21.88 -16.28 -11.73
N ASP A 106 -21.40 -16.77 -12.87
CA ASP A 106 -21.06 -18.19 -13.07
C ASP A 106 -19.94 -18.69 -12.14
N ILE A 107 -18.92 -17.85 -11.87
CA ILE A 107 -17.80 -18.21 -10.98
C ILE A 107 -18.25 -18.18 -9.51
N VAL A 108 -19.10 -17.22 -9.12
CA VAL A 108 -19.68 -17.16 -7.78
C VAL A 108 -20.58 -18.37 -7.55
N ASP A 109 -21.40 -18.74 -8.53
CA ASP A 109 -22.22 -19.95 -8.46
C ASP A 109 -21.34 -21.20 -8.38
N LEU A 110 -20.28 -21.32 -9.18
CA LEU A 110 -19.35 -22.45 -9.08
C LEU A 110 -18.68 -22.56 -7.70
N ILE A 111 -18.21 -21.44 -7.13
CA ILE A 111 -17.54 -21.42 -5.82
C ILE A 111 -18.51 -21.71 -4.69
N THR A 112 -19.76 -21.24 -4.78
CA THR A 112 -20.79 -21.50 -3.77
C THR A 112 -21.36 -22.92 -3.85
N THR A 113 -21.33 -23.53 -5.04
CA THR A 113 -21.78 -24.91 -5.27
C THR A 113 -20.69 -25.96 -5.04
N LEU A 114 -19.42 -25.54 -4.91
CA LEU A 114 -18.29 -26.42 -4.59
C LEU A 114 -18.39 -26.90 -3.13
N ASP A 115 -18.57 -28.21 -2.99
CA ASP A 115 -18.67 -28.89 -1.70
C ASP A 115 -17.33 -28.84 -0.95
N LYS A 116 -17.36 -28.36 0.29
CA LYS A 116 -16.18 -28.11 1.12
C LYS A 116 -15.60 -29.37 1.74
N ASP A 117 -16.32 -30.49 1.67
CA ASP A 117 -15.93 -31.76 2.28
C ASP A 117 -15.02 -32.63 1.41
N ILE A 118 -14.66 -32.17 0.20
CA ILE A 118 -13.76 -32.88 -0.74
C ILE A 118 -12.38 -32.17 -0.88
N LEU A 119 -12.09 -31.17 -0.03
CA LEU A 119 -10.79 -30.48 0.01
C LEU A 119 -9.95 -30.85 1.24
#